data_AF-A0A9D6UWP0-F1
#
_entry.id   AF-A0A9D6UWP0-F1
#
_cell.length_a   1.000
_cell.length_b   1.000
_cell.length_c   1.000
_cell.angle_alpha   90.00
_cell.angle_beta   90.00
_cell.angle_gamma   90.00
#
_symmetry.space_group_name_H-M   'P 1'
#
loop_
_entity.id
_entity.type
_entity.pdbx_description
1 polymer ?
#
loop_
_entity_poly.entity_id
_entity_poly.type
_entity_poly.pdbx_seq_one_letter_code
_entity_poly.pdbx_strand_id
1 'polypeptide(L)'
;MLPSQKQIRETIIKELDLGLLSAEKQTEIITGLAEEIMKRVMIMAMERLPAERHADFKSLIGGDELTIVKFLDENIPEFQKLIDHEVKSAIKEFQELSGARKK
;
A
#
# COMPACT_ATOMS: atom_id res chain seq x y z
N MET A 1 9.60 -6.31 3.20
CA MET A 1 9.20 -5.34 4.24
C MET A 1 7.92 -4.70 3.73
N LEU A 2 6.76 -4.76 4.43
CA LEU A 2 5.65 -3.88 4.00
C LEU A 2 6.19 -2.46 4.06
N PRO A 3 5.91 -1.64 3.03
CA PRO A 3 6.32 -0.26 3.07
C PRO A 3 5.63 0.36 4.28
N SER A 4 6.45 0.80 5.23
CA SER A 4 5.95 1.55 6.37
C SER A 4 5.17 2.76 5.86
N GLN A 5 4.24 3.28 6.66
CA GLN A 5 3.52 4.51 6.33
C GLN A 5 4.46 5.64 5.85
N LYS A 6 5.68 5.68 6.40
CA LYS A 6 6.77 6.57 5.98
C LYS A 6 7.32 6.26 4.57
N GLN A 7 7.55 4.99 4.23
CA GLN A 7 8.03 4.58 2.90
C GLN A 7 6.97 4.76 1.82
N ILE A 8 5.70 4.48 2.13
CA ILE A 8 4.58 4.78 1.23
C ILE A 8 4.54 6.29 0.98
N ARG A 9 4.65 7.09 2.04
CA ARG A 9 4.69 8.56 1.96
C ARG A 9 5.81 9.09 1.08
N GLU A 10 7.05 8.63 1.28
CA GLU A 10 8.20 9.06 0.48
C GLU A 10 8.04 8.68 -1.00
N THR A 11 7.48 7.51 -1.29
CA THR A 11 7.18 7.06 -2.66
C THR A 11 6.12 7.93 -3.31
N ILE A 12 5.02 8.22 -2.59
CA ILE A 12 3.94 9.10 -3.08
C ILE A 12 4.47 10.50 -3.40
N ILE A 13 5.25 11.11 -2.50
CA ILE A 13 5.82 12.45 -2.72
C ILE A 13 6.67 12.48 -3.99
N LYS A 14 7.51 11.47 -4.19
CA LYS A 14 8.41 11.37 -5.34
C LYS A 14 7.65 11.15 -6.66
N GLU A 15 6.67 10.26 -6.68
CA GLU A 15 5.95 9.87 -7.90
C GLU A 15 4.85 10.86 -8.31
N LEU A 16 4.28 11.60 -7.36
CA LEU A 16 3.21 12.57 -7.64
C LEU A 16 3.70 14.03 -7.79
N ASP A 17 5.00 14.28 -7.73
CA ASP A 17 5.62 15.62 -7.79
C ASP A 17 4.85 16.66 -6.94
N LEU A 18 4.45 16.27 -5.74
CA LEU A 18 3.55 17.07 -4.88
C LEU A 18 4.21 18.34 -4.32
N GLY A 19 5.47 18.63 -4.69
CA GLY A 19 6.25 19.76 -4.17
C GLY A 19 5.59 21.13 -4.36
N LEU A 20 4.61 21.23 -5.26
CA LEU A 20 3.85 22.45 -5.54
C LEU A 20 2.57 22.62 -4.68
N LEU A 21 2.18 21.61 -3.91
CA LEU A 21 1.02 21.67 -3.02
C LEU A 21 1.43 22.12 -1.60
N SER A 22 0.49 22.73 -0.87
CA SER A 22 0.71 23.05 0.54
C SER A 22 0.95 21.77 1.36
N ALA A 23 1.76 21.86 2.43
CA ALA A 23 2.08 20.72 3.28
C ALA A 23 0.84 20.00 3.84
N GLU A 24 -0.23 20.75 4.09
CA GLU A 24 -1.54 20.22 4.53
C GLU A 24 -2.18 19.36 3.43
N LYS A 25 -2.26 19.86 2.19
CA LYS A 25 -2.80 19.10 1.05
C LYS A 25 -1.93 17.91 0.67
N GLN A 26 -0.60 18.04 0.77
CA GLN A 26 0.31 16.91 0.60
C GLN A 26 -0.02 15.82 1.62
N THR A 27 -0.15 16.20 2.90
CA THR A 27 -0.42 15.25 3.99
C THR A 27 -1.77 14.56 3.81
N GLU A 28 -2.81 15.28 3.42
CA GLU A 28 -4.13 14.71 3.13
C GLU A 28 -4.07 13.69 1.98
N ILE A 29 -3.47 14.05 0.85
CA ILE A 29 -3.31 13.16 -0.31
C ILE A 29 -2.50 11.91 0.04
N ILE A 30 -1.38 12.11 0.72
CA ILE A 30 -0.48 11.03 1.14
C ILE A 30 -1.21 10.07 2.08
N THR A 31 -1.98 10.60 3.04
CA THR A 31 -2.69 9.77 4.03
C THR A 31 -3.79 8.96 3.36
N GLY A 32 -4.61 9.61 2.52
CA GLY A 32 -5.68 8.91 1.79
C GLY A 32 -5.14 7.84 0.84
N LEU A 33 -4.06 8.14 0.11
CA LEU A 33 -3.45 7.18 -0.81
C LEU A 33 -2.72 6.05 -0.07
N ALA A 34 -2.09 6.33 1.07
CA ALA A 34 -1.49 5.28 1.90
C ALA A 34 -2.53 4.33 2.48
N GLU A 35 -3.67 4.84 2.96
CA GLU A 35 -4.78 4.01 3.43
C GLU A 35 -5.36 3.15 2.30
N GLU A 36 -5.52 3.72 1.10
CA GLU A 36 -6.03 3.00 -0.06
C GLU A 36 -5.07 1.88 -0.50
N ILE A 37 -3.77 2.16 -0.55
CA ILE A 37 -2.73 1.16 -0.85
C ILE A 37 -2.78 0.02 0.19
N MET A 38 -2.89 0.34 1.49
CA MET A 38 -2.97 -0.68 2.52
C MET A 38 -4.20 -1.57 2.38
N LYS A 39 -5.37 -1.00 2.04
CA LYS A 39 -6.58 -1.79 1.77
C LYS A 39 -6.40 -2.74 0.59
N ARG A 40 -5.79 -2.27 -0.50
CA ARG A 40 -5.50 -3.09 -1.69
C ARG A 40 -4.55 -4.23 -1.38
N VAL A 41 -3.46 -3.95 -0.66
CA VAL A 41 -2.51 -4.97 -0.22
C VAL A 41 -3.20 -6.01 0.68
N MET A 42 -4.10 -5.58 1.57
CA MET A 42 -4.86 -6.49 2.43
C MET A 42 -5.82 -7.39 1.64
N ILE A 43 -6.53 -6.84 0.66
CA ILE A 43 -7.41 -7.60 -0.25
C ILE A 43 -6.58 -8.62 -1.04
N MET A 44 -5.51 -8.17 -1.69
CA MET A 44 -4.59 -9.01 -2.44
C MET A 44 -4.01 -10.12 -1.56
N ALA A 45 -3.63 -9.79 -0.33
CA ALA A 45 -3.14 -10.76 0.63
C ALA A 45 -4.19 -11.85 0.92
N MET A 46 -5.47 -11.48 1.10
CA MET A 46 -6.56 -12.45 1.32
C MET A 46 -6.87 -13.32 0.12
N GLU A 47 -6.75 -12.78 -1.10
CA GLU A 47 -6.95 -13.56 -2.33
C GLU A 47 -5.81 -14.54 -2.61
N ARG A 48 -4.58 -14.16 -2.24
CA ARG A 48 -3.37 -14.95 -2.53
C ARG A 48 -2.96 -15.87 -1.40
N LEU A 49 -3.37 -15.58 -0.17
CA LEU A 49 -3.07 -16.41 0.99
C LEU A 49 -3.83 -17.74 0.88
N PRO A 50 -3.14 -18.90 1.04
CA PRO A 50 -3.80 -20.20 1.07
C PRO A 50 -4.89 -20.27 2.14
N ALA A 51 -6.03 -20.87 1.83
CA ALA A 51 -7.20 -20.93 2.71
C ALA A 51 -6.89 -21.54 4.10
N GLU A 52 -5.97 -22.52 4.15
CA GLU A 52 -5.50 -23.14 5.38
C GLU A 52 -4.77 -22.17 6.32
N ARG A 53 -4.22 -21.08 5.79
CA ARG A 53 -3.50 -20.03 6.54
C ARG A 53 -4.40 -18.88 6.97
N HIS A 54 -5.67 -18.85 6.57
CA HIS A 54 -6.59 -17.75 6.89
C HIS A 54 -6.87 -17.65 8.40
N ALA A 55 -6.90 -18.76 9.12
CA ALA A 55 -7.08 -18.77 10.58
C ALA A 55 -5.88 -18.15 11.29
N ASP A 56 -4.67 -18.56 10.92
CA ASP A 56 -3.40 -18.01 11.43
C ASP A 56 -3.34 -16.50 11.18
N PHE A 57 -3.69 -16.08 9.96
CA PHE A 57 -3.71 -14.66 9.62
C PHE A 57 -4.70 -13.86 10.47
N LYS A 58 -5.93 -14.36 10.67
CA LYS A 58 -6.93 -13.70 11.53
C LYS A 58 -6.44 -13.51 12.95
N SER A 59 -5.67 -14.46 13.48
CA SER A 59 -5.06 -14.34 14.81
C SER A 59 -3.93 -13.30 14.88
N LEU A 60 -3.36 -12.90 13.75
CA LEU A 60 -2.35 -11.86 13.66
C LEU A 60 -2.95 -10.45 13.46
N ILE A 61 -4.23 -10.35 13.08
CA ILE A 61 -4.91 -9.05 12.88
C ILE A 61 -4.98 -8.29 14.22
N GLY A 62 -4.47 -7.06 14.23
CA GLY A 62 -4.37 -6.21 15.43
C GLY A 62 -3.09 -6.43 16.25
N GLY A 63 -2.22 -7.34 15.82
CA GLY A 63 -0.88 -7.54 16.37
C GLY A 63 0.17 -6.63 15.75
N ASP A 64 1.44 -6.98 15.97
CA ASP A 64 2.60 -6.25 15.44
C ASP A 64 2.67 -6.30 13.90
N GLU A 65 2.81 -5.13 13.28
CA GLU A 65 2.84 -4.99 11.82
C GLU A 65 3.96 -5.82 11.20
N LEU A 66 5.17 -5.85 11.80
CA LEU A 66 6.31 -6.62 11.26
C LEU A 66 6.02 -8.12 11.23
N THR A 67 5.28 -8.60 12.21
CA THR A 67 4.86 -10.01 12.30
C THR A 67 3.85 -10.35 11.20
N ILE A 68 2.86 -9.49 10.96
CA ILE A 68 1.88 -9.65 9.88
C ILE A 68 2.59 -9.64 8.52
N VAL A 69 3.51 -8.70 8.30
CA VAL A 69 4.33 -8.62 7.08
C VAL A 69 5.04 -9.92 6.81
N LYS A 70 5.76 -10.43 7.82
CA LYS A 70 6.62 -11.59 7.69
C LYS A 70 5.81 -12.83 7.39
N PHE A 71 4.67 -12.99 8.07
CA PHE A 71 3.74 -14.07 7.81
C PHE A 71 3.24 -14.05 6.35
N LEU A 72 2.84 -12.88 5.84
CA LEU A 72 2.39 -12.75 4.46
C LEU A 72 3.52 -13.02 3.45
N ASP A 73 4.74 -12.53 3.72
CA ASP A 73 5.91 -12.76 2.86
C ASP A 73 6.31 -14.24 2.76
N GLU A 74 6.15 -14.99 3.86
CA GLU A 74 6.45 -16.42 3.93
C GLU A 74 5.38 -17.30 3.25
N ASN A 75 4.13 -16.81 3.17
CA ASN A 75 3.00 -17.60 2.67
C ASN A 75 2.45 -17.14 1.32
N ILE A 76 2.90 -15.99 0.80
CA ILE A 76 2.49 -15.45 -0.51
C ILE A 76 3.73 -15.36 -1.41
N PRO A 77 3.77 -16.12 -2.52
CA PRO A 77 4.85 -16.00 -3.49
C PRO A 77 4.96 -14.59 -4.05
N GLU A 78 6.19 -14.08 -4.15
CA GLU A 78 6.48 -12.76 -4.72
C GLU A 78 5.74 -11.60 -4.04
N PHE A 79 5.39 -11.75 -2.75
CA PHE A 79 4.62 -10.77 -1.98
C PHE A 79 5.12 -9.34 -2.11
N GLN A 80 6.44 -9.13 -2.01
CA GLN A 80 7.05 -7.80 -2.19
C GLN A 80 6.78 -7.19 -3.58
N LYS A 81 6.84 -7.99 -4.65
CA LYS A 81 6.56 -7.51 -6.01
C LYS A 81 5.08 -7.16 -6.19
N LEU A 82 4.19 -7.90 -5.54
CA LEU A 82 2.76 -7.62 -5.54
C LEU A 82 2.46 -6.31 -4.82
N ILE A 83 3.12 -6.04 -3.68
CA ILE A 83 3.01 -4.75 -2.99
C ILE A 83 3.49 -3.61 -3.88
N ASP A 84 4.66 -3.73 -4.50
CA ASP A 84 5.19 -2.71 -5.42
C ASP A 84 4.24 -2.45 -6.60
N HIS A 85 3.60 -3.51 -7.10
CA HIS A 85 2.58 -3.41 -8.14
C HIS A 85 1.34 -2.63 -7.67
N GLU A 86 0.82 -2.95 -6.48
CA GLU A 86 -0.34 -2.25 -5.91
C GLU A 86 -0.06 -0.77 -5.63
N VAL A 87 1.13 -0.46 -5.09
CA VAL A 87 1.58 0.92 -4.84
C VAL A 87 1.61 1.71 -6.15
N LYS A 88 2.26 1.16 -7.20
CA LYS A 88 2.36 1.83 -8.51
C LYS A 88 0.99 1.99 -9.18
N SER A 89 0.14 0.97 -9.08
CA SER A 89 -1.20 0.99 -9.67
C SER A 89 -2.08 2.04 -8.98
N ALA A 90 -2.08 2.09 -7.65
CA ALA A 90 -2.82 3.09 -6.89
C ALA A 90 -2.33 4.52 -7.18
N ILE A 91 -1.02 4.74 -7.28
CA ILE A 91 -0.45 6.04 -7.66
C ILE A 91 -0.90 6.44 -9.07
N LYS A 92 -0.83 5.52 -10.04
CA LYS A 92 -1.24 5.78 -11.42
C LYS A 92 -2.74 6.09 -11.52
N GLU A 93 -3.60 5.31 -10.86
CA GLU A 93 -5.04 5.56 -10.81
C GLU A 93 -5.34 6.92 -10.16
N PHE A 94 -4.64 7.26 -9.07
CA PHE A 94 -4.77 8.57 -8.44
C PHE A 94 -4.39 9.70 -9.41
N GLN A 95 -3.31 9.57 -10.19
CA GLN A 95 -2.92 10.56 -11.21
C GLN A 95 -3.98 10.71 -12.32
N GLU A 96 -4.58 9.60 -12.74
CA GLU A 96 -5.62 9.58 -13.77
C GLU A 96 -6.92 10.25 -13.28
N LEU A 97 -7.33 9.98 -12.03
CA LEU A 97 -8.53 10.53 -11.42
C LEU A 97 -8.38 12.00 -10.96
N SER A 98 -7.20 12.38 -10.48
CA SER A 98 -6.91 13.75 -10.04
C SER A 98 -6.69 14.75 -11.18
N GLY A 99 -6.73 14.29 -12.44
CA GLY A 99 -6.51 15.15 -13.61
C GLY A 99 -5.06 15.60 -13.76
N ALA A 100 -4.10 14.91 -13.15
CA ALA A 100 -2.66 15.17 -13.34
C ALA A 100 -2.21 14.91 -14.79
N ARG A 101 -3.05 14.27 -15.61
CA ARG A 101 -2.98 14.35 -17.07
C ARG A 101 -3.59 15.67 -17.56
N LYS A 102 -2.92 16.79 -17.29
CA LYS A 102 -3.19 18.01 -18.06
C LYS A 102 -2.77 17.74 -19.50
N LYS A 103 -3.78 17.67 -20.39
CA LYS A 103 -3.73 17.86 -21.85
C LYS A 103 -2.71 17.05 -22.64
#